data_AF-A0A559J148-F1
#
_entry.id   AF-A0A559J148-F1
#
_cell.length_a   1.000
_cell.length_b   1.000
_cell.length_c   1.000
_cell.angle_alpha   90.00
_cell.angle_beta   90.00
_cell.angle_gamma   90.00
#
_symmetry.space_group_name_H-M   'P 1'
#
loop_
_entity.id
_entity.type
_entity.pdbx_description
1 polymer ?
#
loop_
_entity_poly.entity_id
_entity_poly.type
_entity_poly.pdbx_seq_one_letter_code
_entity_poly.pdbx_strand_id
1 'polypeptide(L)'
;MKKIAVIVFILSFILMACTDEKIRLTADQLKATLADHGIVLPDKLSYKHSVFTERYNQILPEHYVIDEHQSISIYVYPSCEAAKEGYEDFTNKTATKKLVPHSTFQVANVLIFYVAKYEYMDKRIKDAVENLPVTK
;
A
#
# COMPACT_ATOMS: atom_id res chain seq x y z
N MET A 1 50.91 -3.42 20.51
CA MET A 1 49.77 -2.54 20.89
C MET A 1 49.13 -1.81 19.70
N LYS A 2 49.91 -1.23 18.76
CA LYS A 2 49.35 -0.51 17.58
C LYS A 2 48.53 -1.37 16.60
N LYS A 3 48.86 -2.66 16.43
CA LYS A 3 48.17 -3.56 15.48
C LYS A 3 46.80 -4.08 15.97
N ILE A 4 46.61 -4.19 17.28
CA ILE A 4 45.35 -4.66 17.89
C ILE A 4 44.29 -3.55 17.81
N ALA A 5 44.68 -2.28 17.98
CA ALA A 5 43.77 -1.14 17.84
C ALA A 5 43.17 -1.02 16.43
N VAL A 6 43.91 -1.39 15.38
CA VAL A 6 43.44 -1.32 13.98
C VAL A 6 42.40 -2.41 13.67
N ILE A 7 42.53 -3.60 14.25
CA ILE A 7 41.58 -4.71 14.03
C ILE A 7 40.23 -4.41 14.71
N VAL A 8 40.25 -3.78 15.89
CA VAL A 8 39.03 -3.37 16.61
C VAL A 8 38.29 -2.25 15.87
N PHE A 9 39.02 -1.37 15.17
CA PHE A 9 38.43 -0.28 14.39
C PHE A 9 37.77 -0.76 13.08
N ILE A 10 38.24 -1.86 12.49
CA ILE A 10 37.64 -2.44 11.27
C ILE A 10 36.37 -3.23 11.60
N LEU A 11 36.30 -3.89 12.77
CA LEU A 11 35.10 -4.62 13.20
C LEU A 11 33.92 -3.70 13.57
N SER A 12 34.18 -2.44 13.92
CA SER A 12 33.15 -1.48 14.35
C SER A 12 32.36 -0.86 13.20
N PHE A 13 32.87 -0.91 11.95
CA PHE A 13 32.16 -0.40 10.77
C PHE A 13 31.09 -1.35 10.22
N ILE A 14 31.06 -2.62 10.63
CA ILE A 14 30.13 -3.63 10.08
C ILE A 14 28.75 -3.59 10.79
N LEU A 15 28.60 -2.84 11.89
CA LEU A 15 27.35 -2.74 12.64
C LEU A 15 26.47 -1.54 12.25
N MET A 16 26.92 -0.67 11.34
CA MET A 16 26.05 0.30 10.66
C MET A 16 25.42 -0.34 9.42
N ALA A 17 24.77 -1.50 9.59
CA ALA A 17 23.79 -1.93 8.61
C ALA A 17 22.60 -0.97 8.72
N CYS A 18 22.35 -0.18 7.67
CA CYS A 18 21.21 0.71 7.49
C CYS A 18 19.95 0.14 8.14
N THR A 19 19.60 0.63 9.32
CA THR A 19 18.23 0.60 9.82
C THR A 19 17.59 1.89 9.36
N ASP A 20 17.37 2.00 8.04
CA ASP A 20 16.27 2.82 7.58
C ASP A 20 15.03 2.12 8.11
N GLU A 21 14.48 2.58 9.24
CA GLU A 21 13.08 2.33 9.57
C GLU A 21 12.23 3.04 8.51
N LYS A 22 12.25 2.51 7.28
CA LYS A 22 11.28 2.88 6.25
C LYS A 22 9.93 2.53 6.83
N ILE A 23 9.11 3.54 7.06
CA ILE A 23 7.78 3.43 7.62
C ILE A 23 7.01 2.35 6.86
N ARG A 24 6.60 1.28 7.56
CA ARG A 24 5.81 0.19 7.00
C ARG A 24 4.40 0.28 7.57
N LEU A 25 3.47 0.67 6.72
CA LEU A 25 2.05 0.60 7.02
C LEU A 25 1.60 -0.87 6.96
N THR A 26 0.79 -1.27 7.93
CA THR A 26 0.08 -2.54 7.94
C THR A 26 -1.35 -2.38 7.40
N ALA A 27 -1.96 -3.49 6.97
CA ALA A 27 -3.37 -3.49 6.59
C ALA A 27 -4.26 -3.02 7.75
N ASP A 28 -3.94 -3.42 8.99
CA ASP A 28 -4.73 -3.05 10.18
C ASP A 28 -4.66 -1.56 10.50
N GLN A 29 -3.50 -0.91 10.33
CA GLN A 29 -3.38 0.54 10.51
C GLN A 29 -4.23 1.31 9.48
N LEU A 30 -4.23 0.85 8.23
CA LEU A 30 -5.08 1.43 7.20
C LEU A 30 -6.57 1.21 7.50
N LYS A 31 -6.97 0.00 7.90
CA LYS A 31 -8.36 -0.34 8.27
C LYS A 31 -8.84 0.52 9.44
N ALA A 32 -8.01 0.68 10.48
CA ALA A 32 -8.32 1.53 11.62
C ALA A 32 -8.51 3.00 11.17
N THR A 33 -7.61 3.51 10.32
CA THR A 33 -7.70 4.89 9.82
C THR A 33 -8.97 5.10 8.98
N LEU A 34 -9.34 4.13 8.13
CA LEU A 34 -10.60 4.17 7.38
C LEU A 34 -11.81 4.18 8.33
N ALA A 35 -11.80 3.33 9.36
CA ALA A 35 -12.87 3.26 10.36
C ALA A 35 -13.03 4.58 11.14
N ASP A 36 -11.93 5.22 11.53
CA ASP A 36 -11.93 6.53 12.21
C ASP A 36 -12.57 7.63 11.35
N HIS A 37 -12.52 7.49 10.02
CA HIS A 37 -13.17 8.39 9.06
C HIS A 37 -14.59 7.93 8.66
N GLY A 38 -15.16 6.95 9.38
CA GLY A 38 -16.52 6.45 9.17
C GLY A 38 -16.68 5.52 7.96
N ILE A 39 -15.59 4.92 7.48
CA ILE A 39 -15.60 3.90 6.42
C ILE A 39 -15.38 2.54 7.06
N VAL A 40 -16.47 1.81 7.24
CA VAL A 40 -16.42 0.46 7.80
C VAL A 40 -16.26 -0.55 6.67
N LEU A 41 -15.12 -1.25 6.65
CA LEU A 41 -14.91 -2.35 5.72
C LEU A 41 -15.61 -3.61 6.24
N PRO A 42 -16.31 -4.38 5.39
CA PRO A 42 -16.89 -5.64 5.82
C PRO A 42 -15.82 -6.64 6.28
N ASP A 43 -16.18 -7.48 7.26
CA ASP A 43 -15.27 -8.52 7.79
C ASP A 43 -14.85 -9.56 6.73
N LYS A 44 -15.66 -9.73 5.68
CA LYS A 44 -15.40 -10.69 4.61
C LYS A 44 -14.81 -10.00 3.39
N LEU A 45 -13.68 -10.53 2.94
CA LEU A 45 -13.13 -10.19 1.63
C LEU A 45 -14.13 -10.58 0.53
N SER A 46 -14.27 -9.71 -0.45
CA SER A 46 -14.97 -10.01 -1.69
C SER A 46 -13.95 -10.43 -2.73
N TYR A 47 -14.31 -11.39 -3.57
CA TYR A 47 -13.51 -11.70 -4.75
C TYR A 47 -14.42 -11.67 -5.97
N LYS A 48 -14.35 -10.56 -6.71
CA LYS A 48 -14.92 -10.44 -8.04
C LYS A 48 -13.79 -10.20 -9.00
N HIS A 49 -13.55 -11.17 -9.88
CA HIS A 49 -12.46 -11.09 -10.84
C HIS A 49 -12.55 -9.79 -11.65
N SER A 50 -11.56 -8.95 -11.44
CA SER A 50 -11.38 -7.65 -12.09
C SER A 50 -9.90 -7.30 -12.03
N VAL A 51 -9.47 -6.34 -12.85
CA VAL A 51 -8.08 -5.86 -12.83
C VAL A 51 -7.66 -5.40 -11.43
N PHE A 52 -8.55 -4.80 -10.65
CA PHE A 52 -8.26 -4.33 -9.29
C PHE A 52 -8.15 -5.46 -8.24
N THR A 53 -8.35 -6.73 -8.64
CA THR A 53 -8.19 -7.91 -7.77
C THR A 53 -7.08 -8.85 -8.23
N GLU A 54 -6.38 -8.48 -9.31
CA GLU A 54 -5.26 -9.25 -9.85
C GLU A 54 -3.99 -9.08 -9.00
N ARG A 55 -3.01 -9.96 -9.20
CA ARG A 55 -1.69 -9.82 -8.57
C ARG A 55 -0.83 -8.81 -9.33
N TYR A 56 -0.27 -7.87 -8.58
CA TYR A 56 0.68 -6.88 -9.09
C TYR A 56 1.96 -6.89 -8.28
N ASN A 57 3.09 -7.04 -8.96
CA ASN A 57 4.38 -7.37 -8.34
C ASN A 57 4.24 -8.51 -7.31
N GLN A 58 3.59 -9.59 -7.74
CA GLN A 58 3.34 -10.84 -6.98
C GLN A 58 2.41 -10.73 -5.75
N ILE A 59 2.01 -9.52 -5.34
CA ILE A 59 1.11 -9.28 -4.21
C ILE A 59 -0.36 -9.38 -4.64
N LEU A 60 -1.16 -10.11 -3.86
CA LEU A 60 -2.62 -10.17 -3.98
C LEU A 60 -3.23 -9.13 -3.04
N PRO A 61 -4.26 -8.37 -3.45
CA PRO A 61 -4.89 -7.41 -2.56
C PRO A 61 -5.84 -8.07 -1.57
N GLU A 62 -6.09 -7.36 -0.48
CA GLU A 62 -7.36 -7.48 0.23
C GLU A 62 -8.40 -6.63 -0.49
N HIS A 63 -9.52 -7.24 -0.90
CA HIS A 63 -10.59 -6.55 -1.61
C HIS A 63 -11.89 -6.52 -0.81
N TYR A 64 -12.50 -5.35 -0.75
CA TYR A 64 -13.71 -5.08 0.00
C TYR A 64 -14.74 -4.36 -0.87
N VAL A 65 -16.00 -4.75 -0.72
CA VAL A 65 -17.15 -4.05 -1.31
C VAL A 65 -17.78 -3.25 -0.17
N ILE A 66 -17.59 -1.92 -0.18
CA ILE A 66 -18.06 -1.03 0.89
C ILE A 66 -19.58 -0.91 0.85
N ASP A 67 -20.13 -0.75 -0.35
CA ASP A 67 -21.56 -0.78 -0.65
C ASP A 67 -21.80 -1.32 -2.08
N GLU A 68 -23.04 -1.26 -2.57
CA GLU A 68 -23.39 -1.75 -3.91
C GLU A 68 -22.70 -1.02 -5.09
N HIS A 69 -22.02 0.11 -4.83
CA HIS A 69 -21.43 1.00 -5.83
C HIS A 69 -19.96 1.29 -5.59
N GLN A 70 -19.41 0.92 -4.43
CA GLN A 70 -18.06 1.25 -4.01
C GLN A 70 -17.28 0.00 -3.60
N SER A 71 -16.05 -0.09 -4.09
CA SER A 71 -15.12 -1.11 -3.66
C SER A 71 -13.71 -0.56 -3.52
N ILE A 72 -12.93 -1.22 -2.68
CA ILE A 72 -11.55 -0.86 -2.38
C ILE A 72 -10.68 -2.11 -2.44
N SER A 73 -9.54 -1.99 -3.13
CA SER A 73 -8.49 -3.01 -3.15
C SER A 73 -7.24 -2.44 -2.51
N ILE A 74 -6.72 -3.15 -1.52
CA ILE A 74 -5.59 -2.74 -0.69
C ILE A 74 -4.45 -3.72 -0.91
N TYR A 75 -3.34 -3.23 -1.44
CA TYR A 75 -2.10 -3.98 -1.59
C TYR A 75 -1.09 -3.48 -0.56
N VAL A 76 -0.60 -4.36 0.30
CA VAL A 76 0.46 -4.06 1.27
C VAL A 76 1.75 -4.75 0.84
N TYR A 77 2.73 -3.95 0.44
CA TYR A 77 4.02 -4.41 -0.08
C TYR A 77 5.08 -4.48 1.02
N PRO A 78 6.19 -5.22 0.79
CA PRO A 78 7.30 -5.26 1.75
C PRO A 78 8.06 -3.93 1.86
N SER A 79 7.97 -3.05 0.86
CA SER A 79 8.64 -1.74 0.82
C SER A 79 7.92 -0.74 -0.08
N CYS A 80 8.31 0.54 0.01
CA CYS A 80 7.83 1.60 -0.88
C CYS A 80 8.23 1.34 -2.34
N GLU A 81 9.44 0.84 -2.57
CA GLU A 81 9.91 0.48 -3.91
C GLU A 81 9.07 -0.65 -4.51
N ALA A 82 8.77 -1.69 -3.73
CA ALA A 82 7.92 -2.79 -4.19
C ALA A 82 6.48 -2.32 -4.51
N ALA A 83 5.97 -1.30 -3.79
CA ALA A 83 4.69 -0.67 -4.11
C ALA A 83 4.72 0.12 -5.44
N LYS A 84 5.83 0.82 -5.73
CA LYS A 84 6.04 1.48 -7.03
C LYS A 84 6.05 0.46 -8.18
N GLU A 85 6.83 -0.62 -8.02
CA GLU A 85 6.87 -1.72 -8.97
C GLU A 85 5.48 -2.37 -9.16
N GLY A 86 4.70 -2.49 -8.08
CA GLY A 86 3.30 -2.94 -8.14
C GLY A 86 2.42 -2.03 -9.00
N TYR A 87 2.55 -0.72 -8.84
CA TYR A 87 1.81 0.25 -9.65
C TYR A 87 2.25 0.26 -11.12
N GLU A 88 3.54 0.11 -11.39
CA GLU A 88 4.07 -0.04 -12.75
C GLU A 88 3.55 -1.32 -13.42
N ASP A 89 3.53 -2.45 -12.70
CA ASP A 89 2.98 -3.72 -13.18
C ASP A 89 1.47 -3.61 -13.49
N PHE A 90 0.70 -2.94 -12.64
CA PHE A 90 -0.70 -2.60 -12.93
C PHE A 90 -0.83 -1.80 -14.22
N THR A 91 -0.05 -0.73 -14.37
CA THR A 91 -0.11 0.16 -15.53
C THR A 91 0.24 -0.60 -16.82
N ASN A 92 1.28 -1.43 -16.79
CA ASN A 92 1.72 -2.21 -17.94
C ASN A 92 0.68 -3.28 -18.35
N LYS A 93 0.12 -4.02 -17.38
CA LYS A 93 -0.90 -5.05 -17.63
C LYS A 93 -2.25 -4.49 -18.04
N THR A 94 -2.53 -3.24 -17.71
CA THR A 94 -3.81 -2.59 -18.03
C THR A 94 -3.73 -1.56 -19.17
N ALA A 95 -2.56 -1.34 -19.76
CA ALA A 95 -2.32 -0.33 -20.79
C ALA A 95 -3.28 -0.41 -22.00
N THR A 96 -3.71 -1.61 -22.38
CA THR A 96 -4.64 -1.84 -23.50
C THR A 96 -6.10 -2.04 -23.06
N LYS A 97 -6.36 -2.02 -21.75
CA LYS A 97 -7.70 -2.24 -21.18
C LYS A 97 -8.41 -0.89 -20.99
N LYS A 98 -9.70 -0.83 -21.33
CA LYS A 98 -10.55 0.30 -20.94
C LYS A 98 -10.93 0.15 -19.47
N LEU A 99 -10.32 0.95 -18.60
CA LEU A 99 -10.58 0.94 -17.17
C LEU A 99 -11.86 1.70 -16.83
N VAL A 100 -12.59 1.21 -15.83
CA VAL A 100 -13.67 1.98 -15.20
C VAL A 100 -13.07 3.13 -14.39
N PRO A 101 -13.85 4.19 -14.11
CA PRO A 101 -13.41 5.26 -13.22
C PRO A 101 -12.95 4.70 -11.87
N HIS A 102 -11.78 5.14 -11.43
CA HIS A 102 -11.18 4.73 -10.16
C HIS A 102 -10.23 5.83 -9.67
N SER A 103 -10.03 5.87 -8.36
CA SER A 103 -8.97 6.63 -7.72
C SER A 103 -7.85 5.70 -7.31
N THR A 104 -6.61 6.14 -7.49
CA THR A 104 -5.43 5.40 -7.10
C THR A 104 -4.67 6.21 -6.06
N PHE A 105 -4.33 5.58 -4.95
CA PHE A 105 -3.51 6.19 -3.91
C PHE A 105 -2.30 5.30 -3.62
N GLN A 106 -1.14 5.91 -3.53
CA GLN A 106 0.08 5.23 -3.11
C GLN A 106 0.67 5.97 -1.90
N VAL A 107 0.76 5.28 -0.77
CA VAL A 107 1.27 5.81 0.49
C VAL A 107 2.23 4.80 1.11
N ALA A 108 3.50 5.20 1.28
CA ALA A 108 4.57 4.31 1.73
C ALA A 108 4.61 3.00 0.93
N ASN A 109 4.46 1.86 1.60
CA ASN A 109 4.43 0.51 1.04
C ASN A 109 3.01 0.04 0.64
N VAL A 110 2.02 0.92 0.55
CA VAL A 110 0.63 0.57 0.27
C VAL A 110 0.17 1.19 -1.04
N LEU A 111 -0.51 0.39 -1.87
CA LEU A 111 -1.24 0.82 -3.07
C LEU A 111 -2.72 0.53 -2.88
N ILE A 112 -3.55 1.53 -3.13
CA ILE A 112 -5.01 1.46 -2.95
C ILE A 112 -5.66 1.81 -4.27
N PHE A 113 -6.56 0.94 -4.73
CA PHE A 113 -7.51 1.27 -5.79
C PHE A 113 -8.89 1.40 -5.18
N TYR A 114 -9.51 2.56 -5.36
CA TYR A 114 -10.89 2.83 -4.98
C TYR A 114 -11.74 2.97 -6.23
N VAL A 115 -12.72 2.10 -6.39
CA VAL A 115 -13.62 2.06 -7.54
C VAL A 115 -15.01 2.47 -7.07
N ALA A 116 -15.57 3.50 -7.72
CA ALA A 116 -16.91 3.97 -7.41
C ALA A 116 -17.72 4.14 -8.69
N LYS A 117 -19.02 3.82 -8.60
CA LYS A 117 -19.97 4.12 -9.66
C LYS A 117 -20.14 5.63 -9.81
N TYR A 118 -20.32 6.11 -11.04
CA TYR A 118 -20.62 7.51 -11.36
C TYR A 118 -19.50 8.54 -11.10
N GLU A 119 -18.24 8.11 -11.06
CA GLU A 119 -17.09 9.03 -10.84
C GLU A 119 -17.13 9.77 -9.49
N TYR A 120 -18.01 9.36 -8.58
CA TYR A 120 -18.10 9.92 -7.24
C TYR A 120 -16.95 9.40 -6.38
N MET A 121 -16.06 10.31 -5.97
CA MET A 121 -15.06 10.01 -4.94
C MET A 121 -15.65 10.34 -3.57
N ASP A 122 -15.84 9.33 -2.73
CA ASP A 122 -16.12 9.58 -1.32
C ASP A 122 -14.93 10.31 -0.69
N LYS A 123 -15.12 11.58 -0.34
CA LYS A 123 -14.05 12.44 0.20
C LYS A 123 -13.40 11.84 1.44
N ARG A 124 -14.15 11.05 2.21
CA ARG A 124 -13.65 10.36 3.41
C ARG A 124 -12.53 9.38 3.08
N ILE A 125 -12.55 8.77 1.88
CA ILE A 125 -11.47 7.86 1.44
C ILE A 125 -10.18 8.63 1.26
N LYS A 126 -10.25 9.77 0.56
CA LYS A 126 -9.09 10.64 0.37
C LYS A 126 -8.56 11.16 1.70
N ASP A 127 -9.45 11.69 2.54
CA ASP A 127 -9.10 12.24 3.85
C ASP A 127 -8.45 11.16 4.74
N ALA A 128 -9.00 9.94 4.75
CA ALA A 128 -8.41 8.83 5.51
C ALA A 128 -7.01 8.46 5.02
N VAL A 129 -6.80 8.41 3.70
CA VAL A 129 -5.50 8.09 3.11
C VAL A 129 -4.48 9.19 3.39
N GLU A 130 -4.87 10.47 3.35
CA GLU A 130 -4.00 11.61 3.67
C GLU A 130 -3.62 11.67 5.16
N ASN A 131 -4.47 11.14 6.05
CA ASN A 131 -4.26 11.07 7.49
C ASN A 131 -3.61 9.77 7.98
N LEU A 132 -3.11 8.92 7.08
CA LEU A 132 -2.38 7.71 7.49
C LEU A 132 -1.18 8.09 8.36
N PRO A 133 -0.90 7.34 9.45
CA PRO A 133 0.20 7.64 10.35
C PRO A 133 1.53 7.25 9.71
N VAL A 134 1.97 8.06 8.75
CA VAL A 134 3.27 7.95 8.10
C VAL A 134 4.24 8.81 8.90
N THR A 135 4.92 8.24 9.90
CA THR A 135 5.83 8.99 10.78
C THR A 135 7.07 9.47 10.02
N LYS A 136 7.05 10.70 9.52
CA LYS A 136 8.16 11.32 8.76
C LYS A 136 9.49 11.34 9.50
#